data_AF-A0AAE0GFH8-F1
#
_entry.id   AF-A0AAE0GFH8-F1
#
_cell.length_a   1.000
_cell.length_b   1.000
_cell.length_c   1.000
_cell.angle_alpha   90.00
_cell.angle_beta   90.00
_cell.angle_gamma   90.00
#
_symmetry.space_group_name_H-M   'P 1'
#
loop_
_entity.id
_entity.type
_entity.pdbx_description
1 polymer ?
#
loop_
_entity_poly.entity_id
_entity_poly.type
_entity_poly.pdbx_seq_one_letter_code
_entity_poly.pdbx_strand_id
1 'polypeptide(L)'
;MAESGEADESCCKKGSLEAILPQISKEQRDSLHKKITLWLVRRGRPLSLCEHDTEFREIFDEIFRGAYVPPTTHLVYDNILTLSAEGKVKVMEDLKHLFAEGILPSIAGDIWSEGGIAIFGVLVYWMDADFKIQERLVGAIPFSGVRHTGLEVEKAAKTACADFGIGEFGISRGGEHDEEVVYKDTVRHFVHCTVSDNASNIVNGWKCFDGHECSCHTLALTVRAFLEHPKVKQVFVKLRGMTGHFNHSVLGAKVLNECQRRQGLGETKPPKDNDTRSGWGGACKQATWYMNNRSAVQLYDVEHTTKAATAVANLDGNVYKDHQLQVEEWDIVREAVCILQYAASTTDLLQGTSYPTANLVLPLVGKLFNIASDSTTLRYEGKKVEIQETAVQEARQKLCDDLSSRYFEDLMDCKLTKDKAVSWARHAWEKDWKPKQSGEPTATVQKKAKVNGGRAVVTVASFLADSDSDDEGGEEAIELIEVGEAEDELTRKRLAEGTIEHSIMAAMNA
;
A
#
# COMPACT_ATOMS: atom_id res chain seq x y z
N MET A 1 26.82 47.26 79.31
CA MET A 1 27.58 47.79 78.16
C MET A 1 28.00 46.62 77.31
N ALA A 2 27.94 46.80 76.00
CA ALA A 2 27.49 45.84 74.99
C ALA A 2 28.38 44.61 74.73
N GLU A 3 27.69 43.60 74.22
CA GLU A 3 28.12 42.36 73.58
C GLU A 3 28.98 42.60 72.33
N SER A 4 29.82 41.62 71.97
CA SER A 4 29.70 40.85 70.72
C SER A 4 30.94 39.98 70.53
N GLY A 5 30.72 38.68 70.30
CA GLY A 5 31.75 37.73 69.88
C GLY A 5 31.79 37.65 68.36
N GLU A 6 32.98 37.52 67.80
CA GLU A 6 33.21 37.07 66.43
C GLU A 6 33.95 35.75 66.47
N ALA A 7 33.30 34.74 65.91
CA ALA A 7 33.83 33.41 65.67
C ALA A 7 34.31 33.29 64.23
N ASP A 8 35.38 32.53 64.10
CA ASP A 8 36.17 32.13 62.95
C ASP A 8 35.32 31.43 61.86
N GLU A 9 35.36 31.92 60.62
CA GLU A 9 34.85 31.20 59.43
C GLU A 9 35.94 31.09 58.35
N SER A 10 36.63 29.95 58.41
CA SER A 10 37.48 29.40 57.38
C SER A 10 36.65 28.58 56.38
N CYS A 11 37.00 28.73 55.10
CA CYS A 11 36.81 27.75 54.02
C CYS A 11 35.41 27.58 53.41
N CYS A 12 35.15 28.34 52.33
CA CYS A 12 34.33 27.87 51.21
C CYS A 12 34.83 28.47 49.89
N LYS A 13 35.77 27.76 49.25
CA LYS A 13 36.05 27.93 47.81
C LYS A 13 34.78 27.53 47.05
N LYS A 14 34.08 28.50 46.45
CA LYS A 14 33.05 28.26 45.43
C LYS A 14 33.71 27.64 44.19
N GLY A 15 33.82 26.32 44.17
CA GLY A 15 33.99 25.58 42.92
C GLY A 15 32.63 25.55 42.22
N SER A 16 32.46 26.32 41.16
CA SER A 16 31.32 26.17 40.27
C SER A 16 31.44 24.82 39.57
N LEU A 17 30.68 23.83 40.05
CA LEU A 17 30.29 22.66 39.27
C LEU A 17 29.31 23.14 38.19
N GLU A 18 29.81 23.87 37.19
CA GLU A 18 29.17 23.85 35.87
C GLU A 18 29.31 22.40 35.40
N ALA A 19 28.22 21.65 35.50
CA ALA A 19 28.13 20.33 34.92
C ALA A 19 28.60 20.43 33.47
N ILE A 20 29.69 19.73 33.15
CA ILE A 20 30.22 19.65 31.78
C ILE A 20 29.09 19.09 30.92
N LEU A 21 28.35 19.98 30.24
CA LEU A 21 27.30 19.58 29.32
C LEU A 21 27.96 18.68 28.26
N PRO A 22 27.38 17.52 27.94
CA PRO A 22 27.94 16.64 26.93
C PRO A 22 28.01 17.39 25.60
N GLN A 23 29.24 17.70 25.15
CA GLN A 23 29.43 18.35 23.85
C GLN A 23 29.22 17.30 22.76
N ILE A 24 28.24 17.55 21.89
CA ILE A 24 28.02 16.74 20.70
C ILE A 24 29.02 17.17 19.64
N SER A 25 29.77 16.22 19.09
CA SER A 25 30.71 16.52 18.01
C SER A 25 29.96 16.96 16.75
N LYS A 26 30.66 17.67 15.85
CA LYS A 26 30.07 18.08 14.57
C LYS A 26 29.55 16.86 13.79
N GLU A 27 30.33 15.79 13.75
CA GLU A 27 30.00 14.55 13.04
C GLU A 27 28.76 13.86 13.63
N GLN A 28 28.66 13.83 14.96
CA GLN A 28 27.49 13.28 15.65
C GLN A 28 26.23 14.09 15.37
N ARG A 29 26.34 15.43 15.40
CA ARG A 29 25.23 16.33 15.10
C ARG A 29 24.76 16.16 13.66
N ASP A 30 25.68 16.18 12.70
CA ASP A 30 25.35 16.05 11.28
C ASP A 30 24.75 14.66 10.98
N SER A 31 25.22 13.60 11.65
CA SER A 31 24.62 12.27 11.61
C SER A 31 23.18 12.27 12.15
N LEU A 32 22.93 12.96 13.27
CA LEU A 32 21.60 13.06 13.86
C LEU A 32 20.65 13.86 12.95
N HIS A 33 21.12 14.95 12.34
CA HIS A 33 20.35 15.70 11.33
C HIS A 33 19.93 14.80 10.17
N LYS A 34 20.85 14.02 9.59
CA LYS A 34 20.52 13.05 8.52
C LYS A 34 19.49 12.01 8.98
N LYS A 35 19.61 11.48 10.20
CA LYS A 35 18.65 10.52 10.77
C LYS A 35 17.25 11.12 10.96
N ILE A 36 17.17 12.35 11.45
CA ILE A 36 15.89 13.08 11.58
C ILE A 36 15.28 13.32 10.20
N THR A 37 16.06 13.80 9.23
CA THR A 37 15.61 13.97 7.84
C THR A 37 15.04 12.66 7.27
N LEU A 38 15.75 11.54 7.43
CA LEU A 38 15.27 10.22 7.01
C LEU A 38 13.97 9.82 7.70
N TRP A 39 13.84 10.09 9.00
CA TRP A 39 12.61 9.81 9.73
C TRP A 39 11.43 10.64 9.23
N LEU A 40 11.63 11.95 9.01
CA LEU A 40 10.59 12.83 8.47
C LEU A 40 10.08 12.32 7.13
N VAL A 41 11.00 12.04 6.19
CA VAL A 41 10.66 11.58 4.85
C VAL A 41 9.98 10.20 4.88
N ARG A 42 10.58 9.21 5.56
CA ARG A 42 10.04 7.84 5.60
C ARG A 42 8.71 7.72 6.32
N ARG A 43 8.38 8.67 7.19
CA ARG A 43 7.12 8.68 7.95
C ARG A 43 6.12 9.71 7.42
N GLY A 44 6.40 10.35 6.29
CA GLY A 44 5.52 11.35 5.69
C GLY A 44 5.18 12.51 6.64
N ARG A 45 6.15 12.93 7.46
CA ARG A 45 5.97 14.05 8.40
C ARG A 45 6.23 15.39 7.69
N PRO A 46 5.59 16.49 8.14
CA PRO A 46 5.92 17.82 7.63
C PRO A 46 7.43 18.12 7.77
N LEU A 47 8.07 18.60 6.71
CA LEU A 47 9.51 18.90 6.73
C LEU A 47 9.85 20.06 7.68
N SER A 48 8.87 20.93 7.95
CA SER A 48 8.98 22.06 8.88
C SER A 48 8.76 21.68 10.35
N LEU A 49 8.48 20.40 10.65
CA LEU A 49 8.24 19.93 12.01
C LEU A 49 9.38 20.31 12.96
N CYS A 50 10.63 20.15 12.52
CA CYS A 50 11.80 20.47 13.35
C CYS A 50 11.92 21.95 13.74
N GLU A 51 11.26 22.83 13.00
CA GLU A 51 11.36 24.27 13.18
C GLU A 51 10.18 24.85 13.96
N HIS A 52 8.96 24.42 13.65
CA HIS A 52 7.72 25.05 14.13
C HIS A 52 7.00 24.29 15.25
N ASP A 53 7.36 23.02 15.50
CA ASP A 53 6.71 22.21 16.54
C ASP A 53 7.47 22.38 17.87
N THR A 54 6.80 22.98 18.85
CA THR A 54 7.40 23.33 20.16
C THR A 54 7.71 22.08 20.98
N GLU A 55 6.78 21.14 21.04
CA GLU A 55 6.86 19.90 21.79
C GLU A 55 7.98 19.01 21.26
N PHE A 56 8.13 18.94 19.93
CA PHE A 56 9.26 18.27 19.29
C PHE A 56 10.60 18.85 19.76
N ARG A 57 10.73 20.18 19.81
CA ARG A 57 11.98 20.84 20.22
C ARG A 57 12.26 20.66 21.71
N GLU A 58 11.23 20.73 22.55
CA GLU A 58 11.34 20.49 24.00
C GLU A 58 11.83 19.08 24.31
N ILE A 59 11.39 18.05 23.58
CA ILE A 59 11.90 16.67 23.74
C ILE A 59 13.41 16.62 23.50
N PHE A 60 13.90 17.24 22.41
CA PHE A 60 15.33 17.25 22.12
C PHE A 60 16.11 18.12 23.11
N ASP A 61 15.53 19.22 23.58
CA ASP A 61 16.15 20.07 24.60
C ASP A 61 16.29 19.34 25.94
N GLU A 62 15.27 18.58 26.37
CA GLU A 62 15.32 17.77 27.59
C GLU A 62 16.37 16.64 27.49
N ILE A 63 16.42 15.96 26.35
CA ILE A 63 17.38 14.86 26.11
C ILE A 63 18.82 15.37 26.06
N PHE A 64 19.06 16.46 25.33
CA PHE A 64 20.41 16.96 25.05
C PHE A 64 20.83 18.14 25.92
N ARG A 65 19.94 18.65 26.79
CA ARG A 65 20.16 19.79 27.69
C ARG A 65 20.74 21.01 26.95
N GLY A 66 20.13 21.36 25.82
CA GLY A 66 20.56 22.44 24.93
C GLY A 66 21.83 22.17 24.11
N ALA A 67 22.51 21.03 24.26
CA ALA A 67 23.71 20.70 23.49
C ALA A 67 23.42 20.36 22.00
N TYR A 68 22.14 20.16 21.66
CA TYR A 68 21.67 19.88 20.32
C TYR A 68 20.51 20.79 19.95
N VAL A 69 20.57 21.32 18.72
CA VAL A 69 19.44 22.00 18.11
C VAL A 69 19.00 21.19 16.89
N PRO A 70 17.71 20.79 16.80
CA PRO A 70 17.17 20.12 15.63
C PRO A 70 17.42 20.92 14.33
N PRO A 71 17.45 20.24 13.16
CA PRO A 71 17.78 20.89 11.91
C PRO A 71 16.69 21.89 11.51
N THR A 72 17.08 22.99 10.85
CA THR A 72 16.12 23.91 10.23
C THR A 72 15.48 23.27 9.00
N THR A 73 14.36 23.81 8.54
CA THR A 73 13.70 23.31 7.33
C THR A 73 14.66 23.32 6.12
N HIS A 74 15.48 24.38 5.97
CA HIS A 74 16.50 24.46 4.92
C HIS A 74 17.52 23.31 5.01
N LEU A 75 18.05 23.03 6.20
CA LEU A 75 19.01 21.96 6.39
C LEU A 75 18.39 20.58 6.16
N VAL A 76 17.10 20.42 6.49
CA VAL A 76 16.35 19.21 6.13
C VAL A 76 16.33 19.04 4.61
N TYR A 77 16.04 20.09 3.83
CA TYR A 77 16.09 20.04 2.36
C TYR A 77 17.49 19.70 1.82
N ASP A 78 18.54 20.34 2.33
CA ASP A 78 19.93 20.06 1.90
C ASP A 78 20.31 18.59 2.17
N ASN A 79 19.88 18.06 3.33
CA ASN A 79 20.07 16.66 3.67
C ASN A 79 19.27 15.73 2.75
N ILE A 80 18.04 16.09 2.34
CA ILE A 80 17.26 15.31 1.37
C ILE A 80 18.03 15.21 0.04
N LEU A 81 18.54 16.33 -0.47
CA LEU A 81 19.30 16.35 -1.72
C LEU A 81 20.58 15.52 -1.63
N THR A 82 21.31 15.66 -0.51
CA THR A 82 22.53 14.89 -0.25
C THR A 82 22.24 13.39 -0.18
N LEU A 83 21.25 12.98 0.62
CA LEU A 83 20.85 11.57 0.76
C LEU A 83 20.30 10.99 -0.54
N SER A 84 19.62 11.81 -1.35
CA SER A 84 19.14 11.41 -2.69
C SER A 84 20.32 11.15 -3.63
N ALA A 85 21.34 12.01 -3.65
CA ALA A 85 22.55 11.80 -4.43
C ALA A 85 23.33 10.55 -3.98
N GLU A 86 23.49 10.35 -2.67
CA GLU A 86 24.10 9.14 -2.09
C GLU A 86 23.30 7.88 -2.50
N GLY A 87 21.97 7.93 -2.40
CA GLY A 87 21.08 6.84 -2.81
C GLY A 87 21.15 6.54 -4.30
N LYS A 88 21.25 7.57 -5.16
CA LYS A 88 21.41 7.42 -6.61
C LYS A 88 22.69 6.66 -6.95
N VAL A 89 23.82 7.01 -6.33
CA VAL A 89 25.10 6.30 -6.53
C VAL A 89 24.95 4.82 -6.17
N LYS A 90 24.30 4.50 -5.05
CA LYS A 90 24.06 3.11 -4.64
C LYS A 90 23.21 2.35 -5.66
N VAL A 91 22.11 2.92 -6.14
CA VAL A 91 21.26 2.28 -7.15
C VAL A 91 22.04 2.05 -8.45
N MET A 92 22.87 3.01 -8.87
CA MET A 92 23.71 2.85 -10.05
C MET A 92 24.75 1.73 -9.87
N GLU A 93 25.30 1.55 -8.67
CA GLU A 93 26.21 0.45 -8.35
C GLU A 93 25.48 -0.90 -8.41
N ASP A 94 24.31 -1.01 -7.77
CA ASP A 94 23.46 -2.21 -7.82
C ASP A 94 23.13 -2.60 -9.28
N LEU A 95 22.74 -1.63 -10.11
CA LEU A 95 22.44 -1.85 -11.53
C LEU A 95 23.67 -2.27 -12.35
N LYS A 96 24.86 -1.71 -12.07
CA LYS A 96 26.10 -2.13 -12.74
C LYS A 96 26.42 -3.60 -12.46
N HIS A 97 26.23 -4.05 -11.22
CA HIS A 97 26.40 -5.46 -10.86
C HIS A 97 25.38 -6.33 -11.61
N LEU A 98 24.11 -5.91 -11.63
CA LEU A 98 23.05 -6.60 -12.37
C LEU A 98 23.39 -6.78 -13.86
N PHE A 99 23.86 -5.71 -14.52
CA PHE A 99 24.25 -5.76 -15.93
C PHE A 99 25.50 -6.61 -16.18
N ALA A 100 26.47 -6.63 -15.25
CA ALA A 100 27.65 -7.48 -15.36
C ALA A 100 27.31 -8.98 -15.34
N GLU A 101 26.20 -9.34 -14.68
CA GLU A 101 25.64 -10.69 -14.68
C GLU A 101 24.74 -10.98 -15.90
N GLY A 102 24.56 -10.00 -16.79
CA GLY A 102 23.68 -10.13 -17.94
C GLY A 102 22.19 -10.07 -17.60
N ILE A 103 21.85 -9.62 -16.39
CA ILE A 103 20.46 -9.48 -15.94
C ILE A 103 19.95 -8.09 -16.32
N LEU A 104 18.76 -8.04 -16.91
CA LEU A 104 18.09 -6.80 -17.28
C LEU A 104 16.94 -6.52 -16.30
N PRO A 105 16.82 -5.31 -15.74
CA PRO A 105 15.71 -4.95 -14.88
C PRO A 105 14.42 -4.73 -15.68
N SER A 106 13.29 -4.79 -15.00
CA SER A 106 12.00 -4.33 -15.52
C SER A 106 11.73 -2.90 -15.07
N ILE A 107 10.92 -2.14 -15.81
CA ILE A 107 10.50 -0.79 -15.39
C ILE A 107 8.98 -0.64 -15.41
N ALA A 108 8.45 0.22 -14.53
CA ALA A 108 7.06 0.63 -14.59
C ALA A 108 6.93 2.14 -14.65
N GLY A 109 5.94 2.62 -15.40
CA GLY A 109 5.56 4.02 -15.51
C GLY A 109 4.19 4.26 -14.90
N ASP A 110 4.08 5.30 -14.06
CA ASP A 110 2.82 5.73 -13.47
C ASP A 110 2.69 7.25 -13.59
N ILE A 111 1.59 7.75 -14.15
CA ILE A 111 1.30 9.18 -14.24
C ILE A 111 0.07 9.51 -13.41
N TRP A 112 0.20 10.51 -12.54
CA TRP A 112 -0.91 11.02 -11.73
C TRP A 112 -0.90 12.53 -11.67
N SER A 113 -2.04 13.12 -11.32
CA SER A 113 -2.17 14.55 -11.11
C SER A 113 -2.16 14.87 -9.61
N GLU A 114 -1.32 15.82 -9.21
CA GLU A 114 -1.21 16.31 -7.83
C GLU A 114 -1.07 17.84 -7.88
N GLY A 115 -1.90 18.57 -7.11
CA GLY A 115 -1.82 20.04 -7.04
C GLY A 115 -1.97 20.77 -8.39
N GLY A 116 -2.66 20.18 -9.37
CA GLY A 116 -2.80 20.74 -10.72
C GLY A 116 -1.62 20.47 -11.66
N ILE A 117 -0.64 19.68 -11.22
CA ILE A 117 0.53 19.27 -12.01
C ILE A 117 0.46 17.76 -12.25
N ALA A 118 0.74 17.31 -13.47
CA ALA A 118 0.94 15.90 -13.75
C ALA A 118 2.36 15.50 -13.33
N ILE A 119 2.49 14.44 -12.54
CA ILE A 119 3.75 13.87 -12.08
C ILE A 119 3.88 12.48 -12.68
N PHE A 120 5.06 12.19 -13.21
CA PHE A 120 5.38 10.93 -13.82
C PHE A 120 6.46 10.20 -13.04
N GLY A 121 6.08 9.07 -12.46
CA GLY A 121 6.95 8.16 -11.75
C GLY A 121 7.52 7.09 -12.69
N VAL A 122 8.83 6.87 -12.61
CA VAL A 122 9.50 5.74 -13.25
C VAL A 122 10.11 4.89 -12.16
N LEU A 123 9.64 3.65 -12.04
CA LEU A 123 10.18 2.66 -11.11
C LEU A 123 10.97 1.60 -11.88
N VAL A 124 12.03 1.12 -11.26
CA VAL A 124 12.82 -0.02 -11.74
C VAL A 124 12.71 -1.16 -10.74
N TYR A 125 12.62 -2.37 -11.29
CA TYR A 125 12.39 -3.61 -10.57
C TYR A 125 13.44 -4.64 -10.98
N TRP A 126 14.01 -5.31 -9.99
CA TRP A 126 14.82 -6.51 -10.20
C TRP A 126 14.72 -7.43 -9.00
N MET A 127 15.31 -8.62 -9.12
CA MET A 127 15.44 -9.57 -8.04
C MET A 127 16.91 -9.70 -7.69
N ASP A 128 17.25 -9.60 -6.40
CA ASP A 128 18.63 -9.79 -5.95
C ASP A 128 18.97 -11.28 -5.77
N ALA A 129 20.22 -11.56 -5.37
CA ALA A 129 20.72 -12.90 -5.14
C ALA A 129 19.99 -13.65 -3.99
N ASP A 130 19.31 -12.93 -3.09
CA ASP A 130 18.49 -13.51 -2.01
C ASP A 130 17.04 -13.76 -2.46
N PHE A 131 16.74 -13.64 -3.75
CA PHE A 131 15.38 -13.69 -4.30
C PHE A 131 14.44 -12.62 -3.74
N LYS A 132 14.99 -11.50 -3.24
CA LYS A 132 14.18 -10.36 -2.79
C LYS A 132 13.96 -9.41 -3.95
N ILE A 133 12.71 -8.98 -4.11
CA ILE A 133 12.35 -7.95 -5.07
C ILE A 133 12.88 -6.62 -4.59
N GLN A 134 13.60 -5.96 -5.49
CA GLN A 134 14.10 -4.61 -5.31
C GLN A 134 13.26 -3.68 -6.18
N GLU A 135 12.53 -2.77 -5.53
CA GLU A 135 11.83 -1.67 -6.17
C GLU A 135 12.60 -0.37 -5.89
N ARG A 136 12.90 0.41 -6.94
CA ARG A 136 13.51 1.74 -6.80
C ARG A 136 12.83 2.76 -7.69
N LEU A 137 12.59 3.94 -7.15
CA LEU A 137 12.15 5.10 -7.91
C LEU A 137 13.36 5.75 -8.59
N VAL A 138 13.38 5.77 -9.92
CA VAL A 138 14.46 6.36 -10.73
C VAL A 138 14.02 7.66 -11.43
N GLY A 139 12.73 7.97 -11.41
CA GLY A 139 12.22 9.26 -11.88
C GLY A 139 10.96 9.66 -11.13
N ALA A 140 10.86 10.94 -10.76
CA ALA A 140 9.64 11.59 -10.30
C ALA A 140 9.56 12.96 -10.97
N ILE A 141 8.96 12.99 -12.17
CA ILE A 141 9.14 14.05 -13.16
C ILE A 141 7.87 14.89 -13.23
N PRO A 142 7.90 16.16 -12.78
CA PRO A 142 6.73 17.03 -12.88
C PRO A 142 6.63 17.63 -14.29
N PHE A 143 5.47 17.48 -14.93
CA PHE A 143 5.10 18.16 -16.15
C PHE A 143 4.49 19.54 -15.84
N SER A 144 5.30 20.43 -15.27
CA SER A 144 4.87 21.77 -14.83
C SER A 144 4.91 22.83 -15.93
N GLY A 145 5.79 22.67 -16.93
CA GLY A 145 5.99 23.64 -18.03
C GLY A 145 5.67 23.11 -19.43
N VAL A 146 5.39 21.80 -19.55
CA VAL A 146 5.11 21.14 -20.83
C VAL A 146 3.92 20.20 -20.68
N ARG A 147 3.21 19.95 -21.78
CA ARG A 147 2.14 18.95 -21.78
C ARG A 147 2.77 17.55 -21.80
N HIS A 148 2.24 16.64 -21.00
CA HIS A 148 2.65 15.24 -20.92
C HIS A 148 2.19 14.43 -22.15
N THR A 149 2.56 14.87 -23.36
CA THR A 149 2.29 14.12 -24.60
C THR A 149 3.09 12.82 -24.61
N GLY A 150 2.71 11.84 -25.44
CA GLY A 150 3.46 10.57 -25.52
C GLY A 150 4.96 10.75 -25.80
N LEU A 151 5.32 11.71 -26.65
CA LEU A 151 6.72 12.05 -26.92
C LEU A 151 7.45 12.57 -25.68
N GLU A 152 6.82 13.46 -24.91
CA GLU A 152 7.42 14.02 -23.70
C GLU A 152 7.52 12.97 -22.58
N VAL A 153 6.56 12.05 -22.49
CA VAL A 153 6.62 10.90 -21.58
C VAL A 153 7.77 9.97 -21.95
N GLU A 154 7.94 9.65 -23.23
CA GLU A 154 9.05 8.83 -23.72
C GLU A 154 10.41 9.46 -23.37
N LYS A 155 10.60 10.75 -23.69
CA LYS A 155 11.84 11.47 -23.36
C LYS A 155 12.11 11.49 -21.87
N ALA A 156 11.09 11.77 -21.06
CA ALA A 156 11.19 11.78 -19.61
C ALA A 156 11.61 10.40 -19.06
N ALA A 157 11.01 9.31 -19.57
CA ALA A 157 11.32 7.96 -19.16
C ALA A 157 12.77 7.57 -19.50
N LYS A 158 13.19 7.81 -20.74
CA LYS A 158 14.54 7.48 -21.21
C LYS A 158 15.61 8.31 -20.51
N THR A 159 15.35 9.60 -20.27
CA THR A 159 16.26 10.47 -19.52
C THR A 159 16.43 9.97 -18.09
N ALA A 160 15.34 9.66 -17.39
CA ALA A 160 15.41 9.13 -16.03
C ALA A 160 16.15 7.78 -15.96
N CYS A 161 15.94 6.89 -16.93
CA CYS A 161 16.65 5.61 -17.00
C CYS A 161 18.17 5.83 -17.25
N ALA A 162 18.53 6.65 -18.24
CA ALA A 162 19.92 6.95 -18.56
C ALA A 162 20.65 7.66 -17.39
N ASP A 163 19.95 8.52 -16.64
CA ASP A 163 20.47 9.18 -15.44
C ASP A 163 20.90 8.18 -14.36
N PHE A 164 20.32 6.98 -14.33
CA PHE A 164 20.68 5.88 -13.43
C PHE A 164 21.56 4.81 -14.09
N GLY A 165 22.06 5.06 -15.30
CA GLY A 165 22.95 4.16 -16.03
C GLY A 165 22.23 2.99 -16.73
N ILE A 166 20.92 3.07 -16.89
CA ILE A 166 20.13 2.09 -17.67
C ILE A 166 20.21 2.51 -19.14
N GLY A 167 21.27 2.05 -19.81
CA GLY A 167 21.60 2.50 -21.16
C GLY A 167 21.98 3.98 -21.22
N GLU A 168 21.89 4.56 -22.41
CA GLU A 168 22.29 5.93 -22.69
C GLU A 168 21.24 6.61 -23.55
N PHE A 169 20.91 7.85 -23.21
CA PHE A 169 19.96 8.67 -23.94
C PHE A 169 20.50 10.09 -24.11
N GLY A 170 20.49 10.59 -25.34
CA GLY A 170 21.07 11.88 -25.69
C GLY A 170 20.23 12.62 -26.70
N ILE A 171 19.81 13.83 -26.33
CA ILE A 171 19.10 14.78 -27.18
C ILE A 171 19.99 16.00 -27.36
N SER A 172 20.13 16.46 -28.59
CA SER A 172 20.76 17.74 -28.93
C SER A 172 19.75 18.65 -29.61
N ARG A 173 19.85 19.95 -29.38
CA ARG A 173 19.17 20.96 -30.20
C ARG A 173 20.12 21.46 -31.27
N GLY A 174 19.72 21.40 -32.52
CA GLY A 174 20.56 21.83 -33.64
C GLY A 174 19.80 21.93 -34.97
N GLY A 175 20.24 22.85 -35.82
CA GLY A 175 19.64 23.14 -37.13
C GLY A 175 19.13 24.59 -37.25
N GLU A 176 18.72 25.00 -38.46
CA GLU A 176 18.16 26.35 -38.73
C GLU A 176 16.85 26.63 -37.98
N HIS A 177 16.21 25.60 -37.41
CA HIS A 177 14.90 25.68 -36.75
C HIS A 177 14.88 25.24 -35.28
N ASP A 178 16.05 25.07 -34.64
CA ASP A 178 16.17 24.65 -33.23
C ASP A 178 15.45 23.32 -32.92
N GLU A 179 15.51 22.37 -33.86
CA GLU A 179 14.85 21.07 -33.73
C GLU A 179 15.61 20.15 -32.76
N GLU A 180 14.86 19.36 -31.99
CA GLU A 180 15.41 18.34 -31.10
C GLU A 180 15.73 17.07 -31.90
N VAL A 181 17.01 16.70 -31.90
CA VAL A 181 17.52 15.50 -32.55
C VAL A 181 18.02 14.52 -31.49
N VAL A 182 17.44 13.33 -31.47
CA VAL A 182 17.95 12.20 -30.67
C VAL A 182 19.18 11.64 -31.38
N TYR A 183 20.36 11.80 -30.77
CA TYR A 183 21.62 11.30 -31.33
C TYR A 183 22.09 9.99 -30.70
N LYS A 184 21.48 9.59 -29.57
CA LYS A 184 21.82 8.38 -28.84
C LYS A 184 20.62 7.84 -28.08
N ASP A 185 20.33 6.57 -28.26
CA ASP A 185 19.31 5.85 -27.50
C ASP A 185 19.63 4.35 -27.44
N THR A 186 20.01 3.88 -26.26
CA THR A 186 20.24 2.45 -26.00
C THR A 186 19.38 1.92 -24.85
N VAL A 187 18.52 2.76 -24.25
CA VAL A 187 17.79 2.44 -23.01
C VAL A 187 16.96 1.16 -23.17
N ARG A 188 16.25 1.00 -24.30
CA ARG A 188 15.43 -0.18 -24.60
C ARG A 188 16.18 -1.51 -24.44
N HIS A 189 17.46 -1.54 -24.80
CA HIS A 189 18.28 -2.76 -24.77
C HIS A 189 18.73 -3.14 -23.35
N PHE A 190 18.58 -2.22 -22.39
CA PHE A 190 18.94 -2.42 -20.99
C PHE A 190 17.73 -2.70 -20.11
N VAL A 191 16.58 -3.03 -20.71
CA VAL A 191 15.32 -3.26 -20.01
C VAL A 191 14.68 -4.56 -20.48
N HIS A 192 14.31 -5.41 -19.53
CA HIS A 192 13.68 -6.70 -19.79
C HIS A 192 12.21 -6.56 -20.19
N CYS A 193 11.43 -5.91 -19.34
CA CYS A 193 9.98 -5.79 -19.47
C CYS A 193 9.54 -4.43 -18.96
N THR A 194 8.48 -3.87 -19.55
CA THR A 194 7.95 -2.57 -19.14
C THR A 194 6.45 -2.62 -18.94
N VAL A 195 5.95 -1.90 -17.93
CA VAL A 195 4.53 -1.84 -17.60
C VAL A 195 4.09 -0.39 -17.45
N SER A 196 2.94 -0.02 -18.00
CA SER A 196 2.34 1.30 -17.78
C SER A 196 0.83 1.20 -17.57
N ASP A 197 0.21 2.26 -17.07
CA ASP A 197 -1.25 2.37 -17.14
C ASP A 197 -1.77 2.49 -18.59
N ASN A 198 -3.10 2.45 -18.77
CA ASN A 198 -3.74 2.42 -20.11
C ASN A 198 -4.11 3.80 -20.66
N ALA A 199 -3.63 4.89 -20.04
CA ALA A 199 -3.90 6.24 -20.53
C ALA A 199 -3.18 6.47 -21.87
N SER A 200 -3.87 7.12 -22.81
CA SER A 200 -3.39 7.21 -24.19
C SER A 200 -2.00 7.85 -24.33
N ASN A 201 -1.68 8.85 -23.50
CA ASN A 201 -0.38 9.51 -23.56
C ASN A 201 0.75 8.60 -23.07
N ILE A 202 0.58 7.91 -21.93
CA ILE A 202 1.62 7.02 -21.43
C ILE A 202 1.81 5.83 -22.37
N VAL A 203 0.72 5.21 -22.85
CA VAL A 203 0.77 4.11 -23.82
C VAL A 203 1.55 4.52 -25.07
N ASN A 204 1.29 5.73 -25.60
CA ASN A 204 2.03 6.22 -26.76
C ASN A 204 3.52 6.43 -26.48
N GLY A 205 3.90 6.93 -25.30
CA GLY A 205 5.31 7.07 -24.92
C GLY A 205 5.98 5.74 -24.56
N TRP A 206 5.21 4.76 -24.08
CA TRP A 206 5.70 3.43 -23.70
C TRP A 206 5.93 2.48 -24.86
N LYS A 207 5.37 2.77 -26.05
CA LYS A 207 5.56 1.96 -27.26
C LYS A 207 7.03 1.73 -27.61
N CYS A 208 7.90 2.69 -27.31
CA CYS A 208 9.34 2.55 -27.53
C CYS A 208 9.99 1.43 -26.70
N PHE A 209 9.28 0.91 -25.69
CA PHE A 209 9.71 -0.15 -24.79
C PHE A 209 9.06 -1.52 -25.05
N ASP A 210 8.22 -1.65 -26.09
CA ASP A 210 7.34 -2.82 -26.30
C ASP A 210 6.51 -3.15 -25.04
N GLY A 211 6.06 -2.12 -24.34
CA GLY A 211 5.49 -2.26 -23.00
C GLY A 211 4.12 -2.90 -22.93
N HIS A 212 3.84 -3.44 -21.75
CA HIS A 212 2.57 -4.06 -21.41
C HIS A 212 1.69 -3.13 -20.59
N GLU A 213 0.39 -3.36 -20.73
CA GLU A 213 -0.64 -2.68 -19.98
C GLU A 213 -0.70 -3.19 -18.53
N CYS A 214 -0.91 -2.27 -17.59
CA CYS A 214 -1.05 -2.57 -16.18
C CYS A 214 -2.31 -3.39 -15.94
N SER A 215 -2.14 -4.64 -15.48
CA SER A 215 -3.27 -5.53 -15.19
C SER A 215 -4.25 -4.95 -14.17
N CYS A 216 -3.78 -4.17 -13.20
CA CYS A 216 -4.67 -3.50 -12.25
C CYS A 216 -5.55 -2.43 -12.93
N HIS A 217 -4.97 -1.65 -13.86
CA HIS A 217 -5.72 -0.66 -14.62
C HIS A 217 -6.70 -1.34 -15.57
N THR A 218 -6.27 -2.40 -16.26
CA THR A 218 -7.11 -3.19 -17.16
C THR A 218 -8.30 -3.79 -16.43
N LEU A 219 -8.10 -4.37 -15.24
CA LEU A 219 -9.19 -4.86 -14.38
C LEU A 219 -10.15 -3.74 -13.95
N ALA A 220 -9.63 -2.55 -13.69
CA ALA A 220 -10.48 -1.41 -13.34
C ALA A 220 -11.37 -0.96 -14.49
N LEU A 221 -10.85 -0.99 -15.73
CA LEU A 221 -11.66 -0.73 -16.93
C LEU A 221 -12.78 -1.76 -17.06
N THR A 222 -12.51 -3.03 -16.72
CA THR A 222 -13.54 -4.08 -16.67
C THR A 222 -14.58 -3.85 -15.58
N VAL A 223 -14.15 -3.44 -14.38
CA VAL A 223 -15.07 -3.01 -13.32
C VAL A 223 -15.92 -1.82 -13.79
N ARG A 224 -15.34 -0.89 -14.55
CA ARG A 224 -16.09 0.22 -15.12
C ARG A 224 -17.15 -0.26 -16.11
N ALA A 225 -16.88 -1.27 -16.93
CA ALA A 225 -17.89 -1.86 -17.82
C ALA A 225 -19.11 -2.40 -17.04
N PHE A 226 -18.89 -2.99 -15.87
CA PHE A 226 -19.96 -3.39 -14.94
C PHE A 226 -20.73 -2.18 -14.41
N LEU A 227 -20.02 -1.16 -13.91
CA LEU A 227 -20.60 0.02 -13.28
C LEU A 227 -21.34 0.94 -14.28
N GLU A 228 -21.01 0.86 -15.58
CA GLU A 228 -21.67 1.62 -16.65
C GLU A 228 -23.02 1.04 -17.06
N HIS A 229 -23.45 -0.11 -16.50
CA HIS A 229 -24.81 -0.61 -16.69
C HIS A 229 -25.84 0.42 -16.18
N PRO A 230 -26.87 0.85 -16.95
CA PRO A 230 -27.69 2.02 -16.63
C PRO A 230 -28.26 2.05 -15.20
N LYS A 231 -28.88 0.95 -14.73
CA LYS A 231 -29.46 0.87 -13.39
C LYS A 231 -28.39 0.81 -12.30
N VAL A 232 -27.27 0.12 -12.53
CA VAL A 232 -26.15 0.04 -11.57
C VAL A 232 -25.48 1.41 -11.46
N LYS A 233 -25.20 2.05 -12.59
CA LYS A 233 -24.65 3.41 -12.66
C LYS A 233 -25.49 4.40 -11.87
N GLN A 234 -26.80 4.36 -12.02
CA GLN A 234 -27.71 5.24 -11.27
C GLN A 234 -27.58 5.03 -9.75
N VAL A 235 -27.54 3.78 -9.29
CA VAL A 235 -27.34 3.46 -7.86
C VAL A 235 -25.98 3.97 -7.35
N PHE A 236 -24.90 3.80 -8.12
CA PHE A 236 -23.56 4.30 -7.73
C PHE A 236 -23.44 5.83 -7.82
N VAL A 237 -24.21 6.50 -8.68
CA VAL A 237 -24.36 7.97 -8.64
C VAL A 237 -25.00 8.40 -7.31
N LYS A 238 -26.03 7.68 -6.85
CA LYS A 238 -26.66 7.91 -5.55
C LYS A 238 -25.69 7.72 -4.38
N LEU A 239 -24.92 6.62 -4.36
CA LEU A 239 -23.89 6.40 -3.35
C LEU A 239 -22.88 7.54 -3.28
N ARG A 240 -22.42 8.05 -4.44
CA ARG A 240 -21.50 9.19 -4.51
C ARG A 240 -22.14 10.49 -4.01
N GLY A 241 -23.40 10.74 -4.35
CA GLY A 241 -24.15 11.90 -3.84
C GLY A 241 -24.31 11.88 -2.31
N MET A 242 -24.71 10.74 -1.75
CA MET A 242 -24.78 10.55 -0.29
C MET A 242 -23.40 10.71 0.37
N THR A 243 -22.35 10.17 -0.25
CA THR A 243 -20.98 10.29 0.25
C THR A 243 -20.50 11.74 0.23
N GLY A 244 -20.84 12.49 -0.82
CA GLY A 244 -20.59 13.92 -0.92
C GLY A 244 -21.24 14.67 0.24
N HIS A 245 -22.53 14.40 0.52
CA HIS A 245 -23.24 14.98 1.66
C HIS A 245 -22.52 14.73 2.99
N PHE A 246 -22.20 13.48 3.32
CA PHE A 246 -21.54 13.15 4.60
C PHE A 246 -20.09 13.66 4.70
N ASN A 247 -19.42 13.91 3.58
CA ASN A 247 -18.07 14.47 3.58
C ASN A 247 -18.06 16.01 3.68
N HIS A 248 -19.05 16.70 3.11
CA HIS A 248 -19.12 18.16 3.09
C HIS A 248 -19.98 18.75 4.22
N SER A 249 -21.00 18.04 4.67
CA SER A 249 -21.87 18.50 5.77
C SER A 249 -21.31 18.09 7.12
N VAL A 250 -20.79 19.05 7.90
CA VAL A 250 -20.34 18.82 9.28
C VAL A 250 -21.50 18.31 10.14
N LEU A 251 -22.70 18.88 9.98
CA LEU A 251 -23.89 18.43 10.69
C LEU A 251 -24.34 17.04 10.23
N GLY A 252 -24.37 16.79 8.91
CA GLY A 252 -24.71 15.49 8.36
C GLY A 252 -23.79 14.38 8.87
N ALA A 253 -22.47 14.63 8.90
CA ALA A 253 -21.49 13.71 9.47
C ALA A 253 -21.72 13.46 10.97
N LYS A 254 -21.95 14.52 11.76
CA LYS A 254 -22.19 14.38 13.20
C LYS A 254 -23.43 13.54 13.50
N VAL A 255 -24.51 13.74 12.74
CA VAL A 255 -25.75 12.97 12.88
C VAL A 255 -25.54 11.52 12.44
N LEU A 256 -24.83 11.28 11.33
CA LEU A 256 -24.48 9.92 10.91
C LEU A 256 -23.69 9.19 11.99
N ASN A 257 -22.70 9.84 12.61
CA ASN A 257 -21.93 9.28 13.72
C ASN A 257 -22.82 8.91 14.92
N GLU A 258 -23.82 9.74 15.23
CA GLU A 258 -24.81 9.42 16.27
C GLU A 258 -25.63 8.17 15.91
N CYS A 259 -26.10 8.09 14.67
CA CYS A 259 -26.80 6.91 14.16
C CYS A 259 -25.91 5.66 14.23
N GLN A 260 -24.64 5.76 13.83
CA GLN A 260 -23.66 4.67 13.94
C GLN A 260 -23.48 4.21 15.38
N ARG A 261 -23.26 5.15 16.31
CA ARG A 261 -23.09 4.84 17.74
C ARG A 261 -24.31 4.13 18.33
N ARG A 262 -25.52 4.59 17.98
CA ARG A 262 -26.78 3.98 18.41
C ARG A 262 -27.00 2.57 17.85
N GLN A 263 -26.42 2.27 16.69
CA GLN A 263 -26.42 0.94 16.08
C GLN A 263 -25.23 0.07 16.52
N GLY A 264 -24.36 0.56 17.42
CA GLY A 264 -23.17 -0.17 17.87
C GLY A 264 -22.07 -0.26 16.81
N LEU A 265 -22.07 0.63 15.81
CA LEU A 265 -21.09 0.69 14.74
C LEU A 265 -19.99 1.72 15.04
N GLY A 266 -18.81 1.53 14.45
CA GLY A 266 -17.71 2.49 14.55
C GLY A 266 -18.00 3.79 13.80
N GLU A 267 -17.73 4.93 14.44
CA GLU A 267 -17.90 6.26 13.85
C GLU A 267 -16.91 6.49 12.70
N THR A 268 -17.39 6.33 11.47
CA THR A 268 -16.57 6.42 10.26
C THR A 268 -17.33 7.12 9.16
N LYS A 269 -16.62 7.91 8.34
CA LYS A 269 -17.22 8.52 7.15
C LYS A 269 -17.19 7.55 5.96
N PRO A 270 -18.16 7.64 5.02
CA PRO A 270 -18.09 6.88 3.79
C PRO A 270 -16.84 7.25 2.99
N PRO A 271 -16.07 6.27 2.51
CA PRO A 271 -14.95 6.54 1.64
C PRO A 271 -15.47 7.10 0.32
N LYS A 272 -14.73 8.07 -0.23
CA LYS A 272 -15.02 8.58 -1.57
C LYS A 272 -14.64 7.54 -2.61
N ASP A 273 -15.55 7.30 -3.54
CA ASP A 273 -15.24 6.66 -4.80
C ASP A 273 -14.45 7.65 -5.66
N ASN A 274 -13.13 7.61 -5.49
CA ASN A 274 -12.22 8.40 -6.30
C ASN A 274 -11.79 7.50 -7.45
N ASP A 275 -12.19 7.86 -8.67
CA ASP A 275 -11.70 7.23 -9.93
C ASP A 275 -10.16 7.30 -10.04
N THR A 276 -9.49 8.08 -9.19
CA THR A 276 -8.05 8.29 -9.16
C THR A 276 -7.40 7.65 -7.93
N ARG A 277 -6.67 6.55 -8.19
CA ARG A 277 -5.56 6.01 -7.38
C ARG A 277 -5.88 5.35 -6.02
N SER A 278 -6.88 5.78 -5.25
CA SER A 278 -7.20 5.16 -3.95
C SER A 278 -8.01 3.86 -4.10
N GLY A 279 -7.39 2.90 -4.79
CA GLY A 279 -7.90 1.56 -5.05
C GLY A 279 -8.82 1.54 -6.26
N TRP A 280 -8.45 0.76 -7.27
CA TRP A 280 -9.32 0.30 -8.36
C TRP A 280 -10.60 -0.44 -7.89
N GLY A 281 -10.79 -0.54 -6.57
CA GLY A 281 -12.02 -0.90 -5.88
C GLY A 281 -12.66 0.26 -5.09
N GLY A 282 -12.51 1.53 -5.46
CA GLY A 282 -13.15 2.68 -4.80
C GLY A 282 -14.66 2.51 -4.66
N ALA A 283 -15.32 2.19 -5.78
CA ALA A 283 -16.71 1.77 -5.85
C ALA A 283 -17.00 0.59 -4.90
N CYS A 284 -16.14 -0.43 -4.86
CA CYS A 284 -16.29 -1.56 -3.94
C CYS A 284 -16.19 -1.14 -2.46
N LYS A 285 -15.19 -0.32 -2.09
CA LYS A 285 -14.98 0.18 -0.73
C LYS A 285 -16.15 1.04 -0.27
N GLN A 286 -16.64 1.93 -1.13
CA GLN A 286 -17.82 2.74 -0.88
C GLN A 286 -19.06 1.86 -0.66
N ALA A 287 -19.35 0.97 -1.61
CA ALA A 287 -20.51 0.09 -1.53
C ALA A 287 -20.43 -0.84 -0.29
N THR A 288 -19.26 -1.40 0.02
CA THR A 288 -19.02 -2.21 1.23
C THR A 288 -19.27 -1.41 2.50
N TRP A 289 -18.77 -0.16 2.56
CA TRP A 289 -19.04 0.72 3.71
C TRP A 289 -20.54 0.95 3.91
N TYR A 290 -21.29 1.19 2.83
CA TYR A 290 -22.74 1.38 2.90
C TYR A 290 -23.47 0.11 3.33
N MET A 291 -23.02 -1.07 2.90
CA MET A 291 -23.60 -2.33 3.36
C MET A 291 -23.35 -2.56 4.85
N ASN A 292 -22.15 -2.28 5.34
CA ASN A 292 -21.78 -2.43 6.74
C ASN A 292 -22.46 -1.38 7.65
N ASN A 293 -22.80 -0.22 7.09
CA ASN A 293 -23.47 0.88 7.80
C ASN A 293 -24.96 1.01 7.43
N ARG A 294 -25.54 0.00 6.79
CA ARG A 294 -26.92 0.08 6.25
C ARG A 294 -27.94 0.46 7.32
N SER A 295 -27.87 -0.14 8.51
CA SER A 295 -28.80 0.15 9.61
C SER A 295 -28.69 1.60 10.10
N ALA A 296 -27.46 2.14 10.19
CA ALA A 296 -27.24 3.53 10.59
C ALA A 296 -27.71 4.52 9.53
N VAL A 297 -27.47 4.22 8.25
CA VAL A 297 -27.96 5.05 7.13
C VAL A 297 -29.49 5.01 7.04
N GLN A 298 -30.12 3.85 7.23
CA GLN A 298 -31.58 3.76 7.26
C GLN A 298 -32.19 4.47 8.49
N LEU A 299 -31.51 4.46 9.64
CA LEU A 299 -31.91 5.25 10.79
C LEU A 299 -31.82 6.75 10.49
N TYR A 300 -30.73 7.17 9.83
CA TYR A 300 -30.55 8.54 9.36
C TYR A 300 -31.70 8.97 8.43
N ASP A 301 -32.07 8.11 7.49
CA ASP A 301 -33.16 8.33 6.54
C ASP A 301 -34.51 8.56 7.25
N VAL A 302 -34.83 7.73 8.25
CA VAL A 302 -36.09 7.85 9.00
C VAL A 302 -36.12 9.13 9.83
N GLU A 303 -35.03 9.45 10.51
CA GLU A 303 -35.02 10.52 11.51
C GLU A 303 -34.69 11.91 10.94
N HIS A 304 -34.03 11.99 9.79
CA HIS A 304 -33.39 13.23 9.32
C HIS A 304 -33.66 13.60 7.86
N THR A 305 -34.54 12.90 7.14
CA THR A 305 -34.86 13.19 5.73
C THR A 305 -35.32 14.63 5.43
N THR A 306 -35.92 15.34 6.39
CA THR A 306 -36.37 16.76 6.23
C THR A 306 -35.49 17.79 6.94
N LYS A 307 -34.62 17.39 7.88
CA LYS A 307 -33.71 18.29 8.61
C LYS A 307 -32.26 18.23 8.12
N ALA A 308 -31.85 17.13 7.47
CA ALA A 308 -30.57 17.03 6.77
C ALA A 308 -30.52 17.93 5.53
N ALA A 309 -31.69 18.19 4.94
CA ALA A 309 -31.94 19.10 3.84
C ALA A 309 -31.40 20.53 4.08
N THR A 310 -31.56 21.05 5.29
CA THR A 310 -31.27 22.46 5.59
C THR A 310 -29.83 22.72 6.07
N ALA A 311 -28.98 21.70 6.10
CA ALA A 311 -27.69 21.73 6.79
C ALA A 311 -26.47 22.09 5.91
N VAL A 312 -26.66 22.22 4.60
CA VAL A 312 -25.60 22.66 3.67
C VAL A 312 -25.99 24.05 3.18
N ALA A 313 -25.33 25.08 3.70
CA ALA A 313 -25.70 26.48 3.48
C ALA A 313 -25.51 26.98 2.03
N ASN A 314 -25.15 26.14 1.05
CA ASN A 314 -24.76 26.58 -0.29
C ASN A 314 -25.23 25.73 -1.48
N LEU A 315 -26.06 24.71 -1.30
CA LEU A 315 -26.66 23.95 -2.43
C LEU A 315 -28.03 23.46 -1.97
N ASP A 316 -29.02 23.56 -2.85
CA ASP A 316 -30.43 23.21 -2.67
C ASP A 316 -30.65 22.10 -1.64
N GLY A 317 -31.51 22.33 -0.66
CA GLY A 317 -31.73 21.41 0.47
C GLY A 317 -32.30 20.03 0.12
N ASN A 318 -32.30 19.60 -1.14
CA ASN A 318 -32.73 18.28 -1.56
C ASN A 318 -31.58 17.32 -1.90
N VAL A 319 -30.31 17.76 -1.84
CA VAL A 319 -29.17 16.96 -2.34
C VAL A 319 -29.10 15.55 -1.72
N TYR A 320 -29.29 15.37 -0.40
CA TYR A 320 -29.28 14.01 0.16
C TYR A 320 -30.49 13.19 -0.28
N LYS A 321 -31.68 13.81 -0.29
CA LYS A 321 -32.95 13.15 -0.59
C LYS A 321 -32.99 12.62 -2.02
N ASP A 322 -32.45 13.37 -2.97
CA ASP A 322 -32.38 12.97 -4.39
C ASP A 322 -31.49 11.73 -4.59
N HIS A 323 -30.55 11.49 -3.67
CA HIS A 323 -29.63 10.37 -3.69
C HIS A 323 -29.98 9.27 -2.69
N GLN A 324 -31.12 9.35 -2.00
CA GLN A 324 -31.56 8.31 -1.08
C GLN A 324 -31.85 7.01 -1.83
N LEU A 325 -31.32 5.90 -1.31
CA LEU A 325 -31.54 4.57 -1.88
C LEU A 325 -32.91 3.99 -1.50
N GLN A 326 -33.61 3.47 -2.50
CA GLN A 326 -34.81 2.64 -2.33
C GLN A 326 -34.44 1.20 -1.97
N VAL A 327 -35.44 0.40 -1.58
CA VAL A 327 -35.23 -0.99 -1.11
C VAL A 327 -34.54 -1.84 -2.19
N GLU A 328 -35.01 -1.73 -3.44
CA GLU A 328 -34.47 -2.45 -4.59
C GLU A 328 -33.03 -2.00 -4.91
N GLU A 329 -32.74 -0.72 -4.69
CA GLU A 329 -31.40 -0.16 -4.91
C GLU A 329 -30.40 -0.68 -3.87
N TRP A 330 -30.84 -0.91 -2.62
CA TRP A 330 -30.02 -1.59 -1.61
C TRP A 330 -29.67 -3.03 -1.98
N ASP A 331 -30.58 -3.76 -2.63
CA ASP A 331 -30.31 -5.11 -3.11
C ASP A 331 -29.30 -5.10 -4.27
N ILE A 332 -29.38 -4.12 -5.17
CA ILE A 332 -28.36 -3.88 -6.20
C ILE A 332 -26.98 -3.63 -5.57
N VAL A 333 -26.89 -2.78 -4.55
CA VAL A 333 -25.60 -2.52 -3.86
C VAL A 333 -25.06 -3.81 -3.25
N ARG A 334 -25.88 -4.58 -2.53
CA ARG A 334 -25.49 -5.86 -1.93
C ARG A 334 -24.92 -6.81 -2.98
N GLU A 335 -25.66 -7.02 -4.07
CA GLU A 335 -25.29 -7.95 -5.13
C GLU A 335 -24.05 -7.47 -5.91
N ALA A 336 -23.92 -6.17 -6.16
CA ALA A 336 -22.74 -5.58 -6.77
C ALA A 336 -21.49 -5.77 -5.92
N VAL A 337 -21.55 -5.55 -4.61
CA VAL A 337 -20.41 -5.75 -3.70
C VAL A 337 -19.90 -7.19 -3.74
N CYS A 338 -20.81 -8.18 -3.83
CA CYS A 338 -20.43 -9.59 -3.92
C CYS A 338 -19.52 -9.89 -5.12
N ILE A 339 -19.64 -9.12 -6.20
CA ILE A 339 -18.84 -9.28 -7.42
C ILE A 339 -17.58 -8.40 -7.32
N LEU A 340 -17.77 -7.12 -7.01
CA LEU A 340 -16.70 -6.11 -7.00
C LEU A 340 -15.60 -6.41 -5.97
N GLN A 341 -15.93 -7.05 -4.84
CA GLN A 341 -14.93 -7.40 -3.82
C GLN A 341 -13.83 -8.31 -4.38
N TYR A 342 -14.16 -9.20 -5.33
CA TYR A 342 -13.18 -10.09 -5.90
C TYR A 342 -12.22 -9.35 -6.83
N ALA A 343 -12.72 -8.38 -7.59
CA ALA A 343 -11.89 -7.51 -8.42
C ALA A 343 -10.97 -6.66 -7.53
N ALA A 344 -11.50 -6.07 -6.46
CA ALA A 344 -10.72 -5.31 -5.50
C ALA A 344 -9.60 -6.16 -4.86
N SER A 345 -9.92 -7.34 -4.31
CA SER A 345 -8.91 -8.25 -3.74
C SER A 345 -7.89 -8.73 -4.77
N THR A 346 -8.30 -8.91 -6.02
CA THR A 346 -7.39 -9.27 -7.11
C THR A 346 -6.40 -8.13 -7.37
N THR A 347 -6.88 -6.89 -7.45
CA THR A 347 -5.99 -5.74 -7.65
C THR A 347 -5.06 -5.51 -6.47
N ASP A 348 -5.51 -5.74 -5.23
CA ASP A 348 -4.66 -5.62 -4.03
C ASP A 348 -3.52 -6.64 -4.07
N LEU A 349 -3.79 -7.88 -4.52
CA LEU A 349 -2.79 -8.93 -4.68
C LEU A 349 -1.81 -8.64 -5.85
N LEU A 350 -2.29 -8.06 -6.94
CA LEU A 350 -1.44 -7.72 -8.09
C LEU A 350 -0.54 -6.48 -7.86
N GLN A 351 -0.84 -5.67 -6.84
CA GLN A 351 -0.04 -4.52 -6.43
C GLN A 351 1.08 -4.88 -5.44
N GLY A 352 1.22 -6.15 -5.07
CA GLY A 352 2.28 -6.59 -4.17
C GLY A 352 3.68 -6.29 -4.71
N THR A 353 4.55 -5.79 -3.83
CA THR A 353 5.96 -5.49 -4.15
C THR A 353 6.95 -6.42 -3.46
N SER A 354 6.46 -7.31 -2.58
CA SER A 354 7.28 -8.28 -1.83
C SER A 354 7.28 -9.69 -2.42
N TYR A 355 6.53 -9.93 -3.50
CA TYR A 355 6.45 -11.21 -4.20
C TYR A 355 6.19 -11.02 -5.69
N PRO A 356 6.54 -11.99 -6.55
CA PRO A 356 6.24 -11.92 -7.97
C PRO A 356 4.72 -11.88 -8.23
N THR A 357 4.26 -10.89 -8.99
CA THR A 357 2.84 -10.70 -9.30
C THR A 357 2.47 -11.07 -10.72
N ALA A 358 3.41 -11.04 -11.67
CA ALA A 358 3.15 -11.30 -13.09
C ALA A 358 2.55 -12.71 -13.32
N ASN A 359 3.05 -13.72 -12.60
CA ASN A 359 2.54 -15.09 -12.65
C ASN A 359 1.13 -15.24 -12.04
N LEU A 360 0.66 -14.26 -11.27
CA LEU A 360 -0.65 -14.29 -10.64
C LEU A 360 -1.76 -13.72 -11.55
N VAL A 361 -1.41 -12.99 -12.61
CA VAL A 361 -2.38 -12.33 -13.49
C VAL A 361 -3.38 -13.33 -14.07
N LEU A 362 -2.91 -14.37 -14.78
CA LEU A 362 -3.80 -15.33 -15.43
C LEU A 362 -4.67 -16.14 -14.45
N PRO A 363 -4.13 -16.71 -13.35
CA PRO A 363 -4.96 -17.40 -12.37
C PRO A 363 -6.04 -16.52 -11.75
N LEU A 364 -5.71 -15.26 -11.42
CA LEU A 364 -6.66 -14.35 -10.79
C LEU A 364 -7.72 -13.84 -11.77
N VAL A 365 -7.33 -13.51 -12.99
CA VAL A 365 -8.28 -13.17 -14.07
C VAL A 365 -9.20 -14.35 -14.37
N GLY A 366 -8.66 -15.58 -14.44
CA GLY A 366 -9.47 -16.80 -14.62
C GLY A 366 -10.47 -17.02 -13.48
N LYS A 367 -10.06 -16.75 -12.23
CA LYS A 367 -10.95 -16.77 -11.07
C LYS A 367 -12.07 -15.72 -11.20
N LEU A 368 -11.73 -14.49 -11.56
CA LEU A 368 -12.70 -13.41 -11.79
C LEU A 368 -13.67 -13.74 -12.91
N PHE A 369 -13.18 -14.32 -14.01
CA PHE A 369 -14.01 -14.78 -15.11
C PHE A 369 -15.03 -15.84 -14.65
N ASN A 370 -14.59 -16.84 -13.88
CA ASN A 370 -15.51 -17.82 -13.31
C ASN A 370 -16.53 -17.13 -12.39
N ILE A 371 -16.12 -16.18 -11.54
CA ILE A 371 -17.01 -15.40 -10.67
C ILE A 371 -18.00 -14.55 -11.48
N ALA A 372 -17.60 -14.02 -12.62
CA ALA A 372 -18.47 -13.30 -13.54
C ALA A 372 -19.45 -14.23 -14.28
N SER A 373 -19.12 -15.50 -14.46
CA SER A 373 -20.02 -16.46 -15.10
C SER A 373 -21.21 -16.84 -14.23
N ASP A 374 -22.39 -17.00 -14.83
CA ASP A 374 -23.66 -17.30 -14.13
C ASP A 374 -23.64 -18.56 -13.27
N SER A 375 -22.73 -19.49 -13.57
CA SER A 375 -22.61 -20.77 -12.87
C SER A 375 -22.00 -20.69 -11.45
N THR A 376 -21.40 -19.55 -11.08
CA THR A 376 -20.66 -19.46 -9.81
C THR A 376 -21.53 -18.97 -8.65
N THR A 377 -21.47 -19.72 -7.55
CA THR A 377 -22.05 -19.32 -6.26
C THR A 377 -21.24 -18.20 -5.63
N LEU A 378 -21.86 -17.02 -5.47
CA LEU A 378 -21.22 -15.86 -4.87
C LEU A 378 -21.39 -15.87 -3.35
N ARG A 379 -20.42 -15.24 -2.65
CA ARG A 379 -20.46 -15.11 -1.19
C ARG A 379 -20.18 -13.68 -0.76
N TYR A 380 -20.89 -13.22 0.26
CA TYR A 380 -20.62 -11.99 0.98
C TYR A 380 -20.61 -12.28 2.47
N GLU A 381 -19.55 -11.90 3.17
CA GLU A 381 -19.36 -12.20 4.60
C GLU A 381 -19.56 -13.71 4.92
N GLY A 382 -19.05 -14.57 4.04
CA GLY A 382 -19.17 -16.03 4.15
C GLY A 382 -20.53 -16.62 3.76
N LYS A 383 -21.58 -15.80 3.64
CA LYS A 383 -22.94 -16.23 3.29
C LYS A 383 -23.12 -16.30 1.78
N LYS A 384 -23.86 -17.32 1.32
CA LYS A 384 -24.26 -17.43 -0.08
C LYS A 384 -25.17 -16.26 -0.46
N VAL A 385 -24.89 -15.61 -1.58
CA VAL A 385 -25.75 -14.57 -2.16
C VAL A 385 -26.20 -15.04 -3.54
N GLU A 386 -27.50 -15.02 -3.75
CA GLU A 386 -28.10 -15.27 -5.05
C GLU A 386 -28.40 -13.94 -5.72
N ILE A 387 -27.97 -13.79 -6.97
CA ILE A 387 -28.17 -12.56 -7.74
C ILE A 387 -29.58 -12.60 -8.32
N GLN A 388 -30.46 -11.76 -7.76
CA GLN A 388 -31.86 -11.69 -8.16
C GLN A 388 -32.12 -10.49 -9.07
N GLU A 389 -31.35 -9.42 -8.93
CA GLU A 389 -31.53 -8.20 -9.72
C GLU A 389 -31.05 -8.40 -11.15
N THR A 390 -31.98 -8.36 -12.11
CA THR A 390 -31.68 -8.50 -13.55
C THR A 390 -30.60 -7.52 -14.01
N ALA A 391 -30.61 -6.29 -13.48
CA ALA A 391 -29.58 -5.30 -13.80
C ALA A 391 -28.18 -5.71 -13.35
N VAL A 392 -28.05 -6.45 -12.25
CA VAL A 392 -26.76 -6.95 -11.77
C VAL A 392 -26.33 -8.15 -12.60
N GLN A 393 -27.26 -9.02 -13.01
CA GLN A 393 -26.98 -10.11 -13.95
C GLN A 393 -26.47 -9.59 -15.29
N GLU A 394 -27.14 -8.60 -15.89
CA GLU A 394 -26.72 -7.97 -17.14
C GLU A 394 -25.36 -7.24 -17.00
N ALA A 395 -25.13 -6.54 -15.88
CA ALA A 395 -23.85 -5.91 -15.60
C ALA A 395 -22.72 -6.94 -15.42
N ARG A 396 -23.01 -8.07 -14.77
CA ARG A 396 -22.08 -9.19 -14.58
C ARG A 396 -21.69 -9.84 -15.92
N GLN A 397 -22.65 -9.99 -16.84
CA GLN A 397 -22.36 -10.48 -18.19
C GLN A 397 -21.43 -9.50 -18.94
N LYS A 398 -21.68 -8.18 -18.86
CA LYS A 398 -20.77 -7.17 -19.45
C LYS A 398 -19.35 -7.25 -18.89
N LEU A 399 -19.22 -7.49 -17.58
CA LEU A 399 -17.92 -7.71 -16.94
C LEU A 399 -17.24 -8.97 -17.51
N CYS A 400 -17.98 -10.06 -17.68
CA CYS A 400 -17.48 -11.30 -18.25
C CYS A 400 -17.00 -11.12 -19.72
N ASP A 401 -17.79 -10.41 -20.53
CA ASP A 401 -17.47 -10.14 -21.92
C ASP A 401 -16.24 -9.23 -22.05
N ASP A 402 -16.14 -8.18 -21.23
CA ASP A 402 -14.97 -7.28 -21.23
C ASP A 402 -13.70 -7.98 -20.72
N LEU A 403 -13.79 -8.85 -19.69
CA LEU A 403 -12.67 -9.72 -19.28
C LEU A 403 -12.23 -10.64 -20.44
N SER A 404 -13.20 -11.25 -21.13
CA SER A 404 -12.95 -12.10 -22.30
C SER A 404 -12.18 -11.35 -23.37
N SER A 405 -12.60 -10.14 -23.69
CA SER A 405 -11.99 -9.35 -24.75
C SER A 405 -10.58 -8.90 -24.40
N ARG A 406 -10.36 -8.39 -23.19
CA ARG A 406 -9.05 -7.84 -22.80
C ARG A 406 -7.96 -8.89 -22.58
N TYR A 407 -8.32 -10.07 -22.09
CA TYR A 407 -7.34 -11.06 -21.65
C TYR A 407 -7.30 -12.33 -22.49
N PHE A 408 -8.39 -12.67 -23.18
CA PHE A 408 -8.53 -13.98 -23.81
C PHE A 408 -8.70 -13.93 -25.33
N GLU A 409 -9.18 -12.84 -25.94
CA GLU A 409 -9.33 -12.76 -27.40
C GLU A 409 -7.99 -12.92 -28.14
N ASP A 410 -6.91 -12.30 -27.66
CA ASP A 410 -5.58 -12.46 -28.26
C ASP A 410 -4.94 -13.83 -27.95
N LEU A 411 -5.32 -14.48 -26.83
CA LEU A 411 -4.96 -15.87 -26.56
C LEU A 411 -5.67 -16.85 -27.51
N MET A 412 -6.79 -16.44 -28.13
CA MET A 412 -7.56 -17.29 -29.03
C MET A 412 -6.98 -17.37 -30.44
N ASP A 413 -6.21 -16.37 -30.87
CA ASP A 413 -5.36 -16.47 -32.06
C ASP A 413 -4.22 -17.48 -31.86
N CYS A 414 -3.85 -17.76 -30.60
CA CYS A 414 -2.94 -18.84 -30.22
C CYS A 414 -3.61 -20.23 -30.22
N LYS A 415 -4.50 -20.57 -31.18
CA LYS A 415 -5.18 -21.88 -31.29
C LYS A 415 -5.87 -22.40 -30.00
N LEU A 416 -6.07 -21.54 -29.00
CA LEU A 416 -6.67 -21.86 -27.72
C LEU A 416 -8.11 -21.38 -27.77
N THR A 417 -9.05 -22.29 -28.08
CA THR A 417 -10.47 -21.94 -28.11
C THR A 417 -10.94 -21.44 -26.75
N LYS A 418 -12.03 -20.66 -26.70
CA LYS A 418 -12.58 -20.04 -25.48
C LYS A 418 -12.81 -21.11 -24.42
N ASP A 419 -13.37 -22.23 -24.85
CA ASP A 419 -13.62 -23.39 -24.00
C ASP A 419 -12.33 -24.03 -23.47
N LYS A 420 -11.23 -24.03 -24.24
CA LYS A 420 -9.93 -24.54 -23.79
C LYS A 420 -9.21 -23.57 -22.86
N ALA A 421 -9.26 -22.27 -23.10
CA ALA A 421 -8.67 -21.27 -22.21
C ALA A 421 -9.41 -21.24 -20.86
N VAL A 422 -10.75 -21.28 -20.91
CA VAL A 422 -11.61 -21.41 -19.74
C VAL A 422 -11.41 -22.75 -19.04
N SER A 423 -11.32 -23.86 -19.78
CA SER A 423 -11.03 -25.18 -19.20
C SER A 423 -9.65 -25.23 -18.58
N TRP A 424 -8.64 -24.59 -19.17
CA TRP A 424 -7.27 -24.54 -18.64
C TRP A 424 -7.22 -23.68 -17.38
N ALA A 425 -7.80 -22.48 -17.39
CA ALA A 425 -7.86 -21.61 -16.23
C ALA A 425 -8.64 -22.26 -15.08
N ARG A 426 -9.74 -22.96 -15.39
CA ARG A 426 -10.51 -23.75 -14.42
C ARG A 426 -9.71 -24.94 -13.89
N HIS A 427 -9.00 -25.67 -14.74
CA HIS A 427 -8.15 -26.79 -14.34
C HIS A 427 -6.98 -26.35 -13.44
N ALA A 428 -6.26 -25.30 -13.84
CA ALA A 428 -5.17 -24.71 -13.05
C ALA A 428 -5.68 -24.22 -11.69
N TRP A 429 -6.86 -23.58 -11.66
CA TRP A 429 -7.50 -23.20 -10.40
C TRP A 429 -7.87 -24.41 -9.55
N GLU A 430 -8.54 -25.42 -10.12
CA GLU A 430 -9.06 -26.56 -9.37
C GLU A 430 -7.97 -27.52 -8.86
N LYS A 431 -6.89 -27.67 -9.63
CA LYS A 431 -5.85 -28.67 -9.38
C LYS A 431 -4.62 -28.11 -8.68
N ASP A 432 -4.19 -26.90 -9.06
CA ASP A 432 -2.90 -26.36 -8.65
C ASP A 432 -3.03 -25.25 -7.60
N TRP A 433 -4.17 -24.56 -7.53
CA TRP A 433 -4.31 -23.37 -6.67
C TRP A 433 -5.47 -23.38 -5.68
N LYS A 434 -6.49 -24.22 -5.87
CA LYS A 434 -7.58 -24.35 -4.89
C LYS A 434 -6.91 -24.67 -3.56
N PRO A 435 -7.06 -23.82 -2.51
CA PRO A 435 -6.57 -24.18 -1.20
C PRO A 435 -7.18 -25.54 -0.92
N LYS A 436 -6.34 -26.57 -0.80
CA LYS A 436 -6.82 -27.85 -0.27
C LYS A 436 -7.53 -27.43 1.02
N GLN A 437 -8.79 -27.80 1.16
CA GLN A 437 -9.42 -27.77 2.47
C GLN A 437 -8.69 -28.85 3.29
N SER A 438 -7.44 -28.58 3.64
CA SER A 438 -6.75 -29.29 4.68
C SER A 438 -7.59 -29.01 5.92
N GLY A 439 -8.12 -30.06 6.53
CA GLY A 439 -8.46 -30.00 7.94
C GLY A 439 -7.29 -29.32 8.66
N GLU A 440 -7.61 -28.42 9.58
CA GLU A 440 -6.65 -27.64 10.35
C GLU A 440 -5.42 -28.49 10.68
N PRO A 441 -4.19 -28.07 10.29
CA PRO A 441 -3.00 -28.71 10.81
C PRO A 441 -2.99 -28.43 12.31
N THR A 442 -3.33 -29.44 13.10
CA THR A 442 -3.18 -29.39 14.55
C THR A 442 -1.69 -29.54 14.83
N ALA A 443 -0.97 -28.42 14.79
CA ALA A 443 0.39 -28.35 15.29
C ALA A 443 0.38 -28.76 16.77
N THR A 444 0.78 -29.99 17.06
CA THR A 444 0.90 -30.47 18.44
C THR A 444 2.27 -30.05 18.95
N VAL A 445 2.33 -28.89 19.60
CA VAL A 445 3.56 -28.41 20.24
C VAL A 445 3.78 -29.22 21.52
N GLN A 446 4.78 -30.10 21.54
CA GLN A 446 5.25 -30.70 22.79
C GLN A 446 6.26 -29.78 23.47
N LYS A 447 5.87 -29.16 24.59
CA LYS A 447 6.74 -28.34 25.45
C LYS A 447 7.38 -29.24 26.51
N LYS A 448 8.72 -29.30 26.57
CA LYS A 448 9.45 -29.87 27.71
C LYS A 448 10.37 -28.82 28.31
N ALA A 449 10.07 -28.40 29.54
CA ALA A 449 10.98 -27.62 30.36
C ALA A 449 11.82 -28.58 31.23
N LYS A 450 13.14 -28.44 31.20
CA LYS A 450 14.05 -29.14 32.13
C LYS A 450 14.89 -28.09 32.86
N VAL A 451 14.88 -28.15 34.19
CA VAL A 451 15.74 -27.35 35.05
C VAL A 451 16.92 -28.22 35.46
N ASN A 452 18.12 -27.87 35.01
CA ASN A 452 19.36 -28.50 35.46
C ASN A 452 20.29 -27.39 35.97
N GLY A 453 20.64 -27.44 37.26
CA GLY A 453 21.74 -26.66 37.82
C GLY A 453 21.65 -25.13 37.65
N GLY A 454 20.45 -24.53 37.73
CA GLY A 454 20.29 -23.06 37.70
C GLY A 454 20.13 -22.42 36.32
N ARG A 455 20.11 -23.21 35.23
CA ARG A 455 19.70 -22.76 33.89
C ARG A 455 18.30 -23.27 33.54
N ALA A 456 17.46 -22.40 32.99
CA ALA A 456 16.19 -22.76 32.36
C ALA A 456 16.40 -22.77 30.85
N VAL A 457 16.22 -23.93 30.21
CA VAL A 457 16.26 -24.09 28.75
C VAL A 457 14.86 -24.48 28.29
N VAL A 458 14.28 -23.70 27.38
CA VAL A 458 12.99 -23.99 26.74
C VAL A 458 13.27 -24.53 25.35
N THR A 459 12.97 -25.79 25.11
CA THR A 459 13.08 -26.41 23.78
C THR A 459 11.69 -26.48 23.16
N VAL A 460 11.53 -25.87 21.99
CA VAL A 460 10.32 -25.97 21.17
C VAL A 460 10.66 -26.81 19.95
N ALA A 461 10.05 -27.98 19.82
CA ALA A 461 10.15 -28.80 18.62
C ALA A 461 8.83 -28.73 17.85
N SER A 462 8.91 -28.40 16.57
CA SER A 462 7.81 -28.43 15.60
C SER A 462 7.90 -29.72 14.80
N PHE A 463 6.90 -30.59 14.92
CA PHE A 463 6.79 -31.80 14.10
C PHE A 463 5.78 -31.56 12.99
N LEU A 464 6.22 -31.66 11.73
CA LEU A 464 5.33 -31.86 10.59
C LEU A 464 5.19 -33.37 10.42
N ALA A 465 4.11 -33.94 10.93
CA ALA A 465 3.75 -35.31 10.59
C ALA A 465 2.94 -35.27 9.29
N ASP A 466 3.55 -35.73 8.20
CA ASP A 466 2.81 -36.08 6.98
C ASP A 466 2.09 -37.40 7.28
N SER A 467 0.76 -37.38 7.32
CA SER A 467 -0.04 -38.51 7.77
C SER A 467 -0.26 -39.60 6.73
N ASP A 468 0.52 -39.67 5.65
CA ASP A 468 0.44 -40.77 4.68
C ASP A 468 1.74 -40.94 3.86
N SER A 469 2.73 -41.65 4.43
CA SER A 469 3.75 -42.35 3.64
C SER A 469 4.46 -43.43 4.46
N ASP A 470 4.24 -44.71 4.13
CA ASP A 470 4.97 -45.88 4.65
C ASP A 470 6.39 -46.02 4.06
N ASP A 471 7.12 -44.91 3.90
CA ASP A 471 8.52 -44.95 3.44
C ASP A 471 9.47 -44.49 4.56
N GLU A 472 10.29 -45.43 5.02
CA GLU A 472 11.40 -45.21 5.95
C GLU A 472 12.45 -44.29 5.30
N GLY A 473 12.38 -42.98 5.58
CA GLY A 473 13.44 -42.04 5.16
C GLY A 473 13.06 -40.56 5.14
N GLY A 474 12.48 -40.03 6.21
CA GLY A 474 12.26 -38.58 6.38
C GLY A 474 13.34 -37.95 7.25
N GLU A 475 14.12 -37.00 6.72
CA GLU A 475 15.07 -36.18 7.48
C GLU A 475 14.32 -35.24 8.45
N GLU A 476 14.60 -35.35 9.76
CA GLU A 476 14.11 -34.43 10.78
C GLU A 476 14.80 -33.06 10.66
N ALA A 477 14.07 -32.04 10.22
CA ALA A 477 14.51 -30.65 10.36
C ALA A 477 14.17 -30.15 11.78
N ILE A 478 15.13 -30.19 12.69
CA ILE A 478 15.02 -29.61 14.05
C ILE A 478 15.62 -28.20 14.02
N GLU A 479 14.78 -27.17 14.12
CA GLU A 479 15.23 -25.80 14.33
C GLU A 479 15.34 -25.54 15.85
N LEU A 480 16.57 -25.41 16.36
CA LEU A 480 16.86 -25.09 17.76
C LEU A 480 16.97 -23.58 17.92
N ILE A 481 16.01 -22.96 18.61
CA ILE A 481 16.07 -21.54 18.99
C ILE A 481 16.56 -21.45 20.45
N GLU A 482 17.80 -20.99 20.66
CA GLU A 482 18.30 -20.63 21.99
C GLU A 482 17.93 -19.17 22.32
N VAL A 483 17.20 -18.95 23.42
CA VAL A 483 16.91 -17.61 23.94
C VAL A 483 17.77 -17.40 25.20
N GLY A 484 18.58 -16.33 25.21
CA GLY A 484 19.70 -16.08 26.13
C GLY A 484 19.39 -15.94 27.63
N GLU A 485 20.46 -15.77 28.41
CA GLU A 485 20.46 -15.79 29.89
C GLU A 485 19.79 -14.57 30.54
N ALA A 486 18.98 -14.81 31.59
CA ALA A 486 18.41 -13.76 32.43
C ALA A 486 19.30 -13.49 33.66
N GLU A 487 19.89 -12.29 33.74
CA GLU A 487 20.83 -11.89 34.79
C GLU A 487 20.17 -11.44 36.11
N ASP A 488 18.87 -11.18 36.15
CA ASP A 488 18.16 -10.65 37.33
C ASP A 488 17.12 -11.64 37.94
N GLU A 489 17.05 -11.64 39.27
CA GLU A 489 16.21 -12.51 40.11
C GLU A 489 14.69 -12.27 39.94
N LEU A 490 14.28 -11.04 39.63
CA LEU A 490 12.88 -10.69 39.32
C LEU A 490 12.42 -11.35 38.01
N THR A 491 13.31 -11.38 37.01
CA THR A 491 13.06 -12.05 35.73
C THR A 491 12.96 -13.57 35.90
N ARG A 492 13.78 -14.19 36.76
CA ARG A 492 13.69 -15.62 37.10
C ARG A 492 12.37 -15.98 37.77
N LYS A 493 11.89 -15.12 38.67
CA LYS A 493 10.63 -15.34 39.41
C LYS A 493 9.42 -15.25 38.47
N ARG A 494 9.41 -14.29 37.54
CA ARG A 494 8.36 -14.14 36.52
C ARG A 494 8.34 -15.26 35.48
N LEU A 495 9.51 -15.84 35.16
CA LEU A 495 9.62 -17.04 34.31
C LEU A 495 9.03 -18.28 35.00
N ALA A 496 9.26 -18.45 36.30
CA ALA A 496 8.70 -19.56 37.09
C ALA A 496 7.17 -19.46 37.26
N GLU A 497 6.62 -18.24 37.22
CA GLU A 497 5.19 -17.95 37.39
C GLU A 497 4.41 -17.90 36.05
N GLY A 498 5.06 -18.16 34.91
CA GLY A 498 4.40 -18.27 33.59
C GLY A 498 3.91 -16.94 32.98
N THR A 499 4.26 -15.79 33.54
CA THR A 499 3.74 -14.48 33.12
C THR A 499 4.45 -13.86 31.92
N ILE A 500 5.64 -14.35 31.55
CA ILE A 500 6.44 -13.87 30.41
C ILE A 500 5.98 -14.46 29.06
N GLU A 501 5.16 -15.53 29.07
CA GLU A 501 4.64 -16.16 27.83
C GLU A 501 3.89 -15.16 26.94
N HIS A 502 3.22 -14.15 27.51
CA HIS A 502 2.45 -13.18 26.74
C HIS A 502 3.31 -12.17 25.98
N SER A 503 4.49 -11.81 26.50
CA SER A 503 5.40 -10.83 25.87
C SER A 503 6.25 -11.44 24.77
N ILE A 504 6.63 -12.72 24.90
CA ILE A 504 7.35 -13.46 23.86
C ILE A 504 6.39 -13.82 22.71
N MET A 505 5.15 -14.21 23.01
CA MET A 505 4.12 -14.44 21.98
C MET A 505 3.74 -13.17 21.22
N ALA A 506 3.81 -11.99 21.84
CA ALA A 506 3.62 -10.71 21.15
C ALA A 506 4.80 -10.35 20.22
N ALA A 507 6.02 -10.79 20.57
CA ALA A 507 7.22 -10.59 19.75
C ALA A 507 7.35 -11.60 18.60
N MET A 508 6.74 -12.77 18.70
CA MET A 508 6.72 -13.79 17.64
C MET A 508 5.55 -13.62 16.64
N ASN A 509 4.51 -12.86 17.01
CA ASN A 509 3.36 -12.56 16.14
C ASN A 509 3.48 -11.18 15.44
N ALA A 510 4.52 -10.41 15.73
CA ALA A 510 4.88 -9.17 15.03
C ALA A 510 6.04 -9.46 14.07
#